data_AF-A0A660PJV0-F1
#
_entry.id   AF-A0A660PJV0-F1
#
_cell.length_a   1.000
_cell.length_b   1.000
_cell.length_c   1.000
_cell.angle_alpha   90.00
_cell.angle_beta   90.00
_cell.angle_gamma   90.00
#
_symmetry.space_group_name_H-M   'P 1'
#
loop_
_entity.id
_entity.type
_entity.pdbx_description
1 polymer ?
#
loop_
_entity_poly.entity_id
_entity_poly.type
_entity_poly.pdbx_seq_one_letter_code
_entity_poly.pdbx_strand_id
1 'polypeptide(L)'
;MQLKVEVFLIWIKRIAPFVVITLVILSILWYNKHKKAEFAHNTDNYALVTAQLWIATAQFRNEPEKYLSFRDSLLTAKNISIKEIEIYLKKYEETPEDYYPFTAQLKKYVDSLYIIADSVLAIEGIKEVDSLSKKLNLQ
;
A
#
# COMPACT_ATOMS: atom_id res chain seq x y z
N MET A 1 -36.94 -20.45 45.83
CA MET A 1 -35.80 -19.73 45.21
C MET A 1 -34.82 -20.70 44.54
N GLN A 2 -34.48 -21.85 45.15
CA GLN A 2 -33.55 -22.85 44.60
C GLN A 2 -33.99 -23.48 43.25
N LEU A 3 -35.27 -23.78 43.06
CA LEU A 3 -35.78 -24.38 41.81
C LEU A 3 -35.56 -23.52 40.55
N LYS A 4 -35.56 -22.18 40.70
CA LYS A 4 -35.28 -21.27 39.58
C LYS A 4 -33.80 -21.29 39.16
N VAL A 5 -32.90 -21.57 40.10
CA VAL A 5 -31.44 -21.59 39.87
C VAL A 5 -31.05 -22.85 39.10
N GLU A 6 -31.66 -24.00 39.40
CA GLU A 6 -31.36 -25.25 38.70
C GLU A 6 -31.83 -25.23 37.24
N VAL A 7 -33.05 -24.73 36.98
CA VAL A 7 -33.58 -24.58 35.61
C VAL A 7 -32.70 -23.62 34.80
N PHE A 8 -32.23 -22.53 35.41
CA PHE A 8 -31.34 -21.57 34.79
C PHE A 8 -29.98 -22.18 34.41
N LEU A 9 -29.37 -22.98 35.31
CA LEU A 9 -28.10 -23.66 35.05
C LEU A 9 -28.19 -24.68 33.90
N ILE A 10 -29.32 -25.39 33.77
CA ILE A 10 -29.56 -26.32 32.67
C ILE A 10 -29.64 -25.57 31.33
N TRP A 11 -30.33 -24.44 31.29
CA TRP A 11 -30.43 -23.61 30.09
C TRP A 11 -29.09 -23.00 29.67
N ILE A 12 -28.28 -22.54 30.63
CA ILE A 12 -26.92 -22.05 30.35
C ILE A 12 -26.07 -23.14 29.68
N LYS A 13 -26.09 -24.37 30.21
CA LYS A 13 -25.32 -25.48 29.61
C LYS A 13 -25.76 -25.80 28.19
N ARG A 14 -27.04 -25.60 27.87
CA ARG A 14 -27.59 -25.79 26.51
C ARG A 14 -27.18 -24.67 25.56
N ILE A 15 -27.06 -23.43 26.05
CA ILE A 15 -26.69 -22.27 25.23
C ILE A 15 -25.16 -22.14 25.07
N ALA A 16 -24.39 -22.59 26.06
CA ALA A 16 -22.93 -22.55 26.08
C ALA A 16 -22.25 -23.02 24.78
N PRO A 17 -22.57 -24.18 24.18
CA PRO A 17 -21.92 -24.61 22.94
C PRO A 17 -22.18 -23.65 21.77
N PHE A 18 -23.37 -23.05 21.68
CA PHE A 18 -23.69 -22.07 20.64
C PHE A 18 -22.91 -20.77 20.84
N VAL A 19 -22.73 -20.33 22.08
CA VAL A 19 -21.90 -19.16 22.40
C VAL A 19 -20.44 -19.42 22.04
N VAL A 20 -19.90 -20.59 22.36
CA VAL A 20 -18.52 -20.97 22.00
C VAL A 20 -18.35 -20.99 20.48
N ILE A 21 -19.26 -21.62 19.74
CA ILE A 21 -19.22 -21.63 18.26
C ILE A 21 -19.27 -20.20 17.70
N THR A 22 -20.15 -19.35 18.24
CA THR A 22 -20.27 -17.95 17.82
C THR A 22 -18.99 -17.17 18.08
N LEU A 23 -18.36 -17.36 19.25
CA LEU A 23 -17.08 -16.73 19.58
C LEU A 23 -15.94 -17.19 18.67
N VAL A 24 -15.91 -18.47 18.30
CA VAL A 24 -14.92 -19.00 17.34
C VAL A 24 -15.10 -18.37 15.97
N ILE A 25 -16.34 -18.30 15.47
CA ILE A 25 -16.65 -17.67 14.17
C ILE A 25 -16.27 -16.18 14.20
N LEU A 26 -16.64 -15.45 15.25
CA LEU A 26 -16.30 -14.04 15.40
C LEU A 26 -14.78 -13.83 15.47
N SER A 27 -14.06 -14.70 16.17
CA SER A 27 -12.59 -14.66 16.24
C SER A 27 -11.96 -14.83 14.86
N ILE A 28 -12.45 -15.78 14.06
CA ILE A 28 -11.97 -16.02 12.70
C ILE A 28 -12.27 -14.82 11.79
N LEU A 29 -13.50 -14.30 11.83
CA LEU A 29 -13.90 -13.14 11.03
C LEU A 29 -13.09 -11.89 11.38
N TRP A 30 -12.88 -11.65 12.67
CA TRP A 30 -12.09 -10.53 13.16
C TRP A 30 -10.63 -10.64 12.74
N TYR A 31 -10.03 -11.83 12.92
CA TYR A 31 -8.65 -12.11 12.49
C TYR A 31 -8.48 -11.89 10.98
N ASN A 32 -9.39 -12.44 10.17
CA ASN A 32 -9.35 -12.28 8.72
C ASN A 32 -9.52 -10.82 8.30
N LYS A 33 -10.37 -10.05 8.97
CA LYS A 33 -10.58 -8.63 8.66
C LYS A 33 -9.35 -7.79 8.99
N HIS A 34 -8.72 -7.99 10.15
CA HIS A 34 -7.51 -7.25 10.52
C HIS A 34 -6.32 -7.64 9.65
N LYS A 35 -6.11 -8.93 9.42
CA LYS A 35 -5.03 -9.39 8.54
C LYS A 35 -5.19 -8.84 7.11
N LYS A 36 -6.42 -8.76 6.59
CA LYS A 36 -6.69 -8.13 5.28
C LYS A 36 -6.47 -6.62 5.28
N ALA A 37 -6.83 -5.91 6.34
CA ALA A 37 -6.65 -4.47 6.43
C ALA A 37 -5.17 -4.08 6.54
N GLU A 38 -4.42 -4.80 7.39
CA GLU A 38 -2.98 -4.63 7.54
C GLU A 38 -2.24 -5.00 6.25
N PHE A 39 -2.66 -6.08 5.61
CA PHE A 39 -2.15 -6.46 4.29
C PHE A 39 -2.42 -5.37 3.25
N ALA A 40 -3.65 -4.89 3.11
CA ALA A 40 -4.01 -3.85 2.16
C ALA A 40 -3.21 -2.55 2.38
N HIS A 41 -3.06 -2.12 3.63
CA HIS A 41 -2.27 -0.94 3.97
C HIS A 41 -0.78 -1.11 3.62
N ASN A 42 -0.22 -2.29 3.91
CA ASN A 42 1.18 -2.59 3.60
C ASN A 42 1.39 -2.71 2.08
N THR A 43 0.47 -3.37 1.37
CA THR A 43 0.47 -3.47 -0.10
C THR A 43 0.46 -2.09 -0.74
N ASP A 44 -0.35 -1.16 -0.24
CA ASP A 44 -0.44 0.19 -0.79
C ASP A 44 0.88 0.96 -0.66
N ASN A 45 1.46 0.94 0.55
CA ASN A 45 2.71 1.64 0.84
C ASN A 45 3.89 1.05 0.05
N TYR A 46 4.02 -0.29 0.01
CA TYR A 46 5.08 -0.94 -0.75
C TYR A 46 4.89 -0.72 -2.26
N ALA A 47 3.67 -0.80 -2.78
CA ALA A 47 3.40 -0.57 -4.20
C ALA A 47 3.77 0.85 -4.63
N LEU A 48 3.43 1.85 -3.81
CA LEU A 48 3.79 3.25 -4.07
C LEU A 48 5.31 3.46 -4.07
N VAL A 49 6.01 2.93 -3.05
CA VAL A 49 7.47 3.06 -2.96
C VAL A 49 8.14 2.37 -4.14
N THR A 50 7.69 1.17 -4.51
CA THR A 50 8.19 0.46 -5.69
C THR A 50 7.93 1.25 -6.97
N ALA A 51 6.76 1.87 -7.14
CA ALA A 51 6.46 2.72 -8.30
C ALA A 51 7.42 3.93 -8.39
N GLN A 52 7.67 4.60 -7.27
CA GLN A 52 8.57 5.74 -7.19
C GLN A 52 10.02 5.35 -7.49
N LEU A 53 10.48 4.23 -6.93
CA LEU A 53 11.79 3.68 -7.24
C LEU A 53 11.90 3.30 -8.72
N TRP A 54 10.87 2.69 -9.29
CA TRP A 54 10.83 2.34 -10.71
C TRP A 54 11.00 3.57 -11.60
N ILE A 55 10.25 4.64 -11.34
CA ILE A 55 10.37 5.88 -12.12
C ILE A 55 11.75 6.51 -11.92
N ALA A 56 12.27 6.49 -10.69
CA ALA A 56 13.60 6.99 -10.38
C ALA A 56 14.71 6.22 -11.14
N THR A 57 14.55 4.91 -11.40
CA THR A 57 15.52 4.17 -12.23
C THR A 57 15.57 4.69 -13.67
N ALA A 58 14.44 5.14 -14.21
CA ALA A 58 14.39 5.75 -15.54
C ALA A 58 15.00 7.17 -15.51
N GLN A 59 14.66 7.97 -14.49
CA GLN A 59 15.11 9.35 -14.35
C GLN A 59 16.63 9.47 -14.10
N PHE A 60 17.18 8.61 -13.23
CA PHE A 60 18.59 8.63 -12.85
C PHE A 60 19.40 7.54 -13.54
N ARG A 61 18.95 7.04 -14.71
CA ARG A 61 19.60 5.94 -15.45
C ARG A 61 21.11 6.15 -15.65
N ASN A 62 21.52 7.40 -15.87
CA ASN A 62 22.91 7.77 -16.13
C ASN A 62 23.65 8.25 -14.87
N GLU A 63 22.97 8.32 -13.73
CA GLU A 63 23.47 8.93 -12.48
C GLU A 63 23.19 8.00 -11.28
N PRO A 64 23.90 6.86 -11.19
CA PRO A 64 23.60 5.83 -10.20
C PRO A 64 23.75 6.30 -8.75
N GLU A 65 24.67 7.23 -8.46
CA GLU A 65 24.85 7.79 -7.12
C GLU A 65 23.64 8.62 -6.67
N LYS A 66 23.03 9.37 -7.59
CA LYS A 66 21.79 10.11 -7.34
C LYS A 66 20.62 9.16 -7.11
N TYR A 67 20.54 8.08 -7.90
CA TYR A 67 19.55 7.03 -7.68
C TYR A 67 19.65 6.41 -6.29
N LEU A 68 20.86 6.03 -5.86
CA LEU A 68 21.08 5.44 -4.54
C LEU A 68 20.70 6.40 -3.41
N SER A 69 21.12 7.66 -3.52
CA SER A 69 20.76 8.70 -2.54
C SER A 69 19.25 8.95 -2.48
N PHE A 70 18.59 8.98 -3.63
CA PHE A 70 17.13 9.11 -3.71
C PHE A 70 16.43 7.91 -3.07
N ARG A 71 16.86 6.68 -3.41
CA ARG A 71 16.31 5.44 -2.87
C ARG A 71 16.42 5.44 -1.35
N ASP A 72 17.61 5.69 -0.80
CA ASP A 72 17.85 5.60 0.64
C ASP A 72 17.07 6.69 1.40
N SER A 73 16.96 7.89 0.83
CA SER A 73 16.12 8.97 1.36
C SER A 73 14.64 8.59 1.36
N LEU A 74 14.12 8.04 0.26
CA LEU A 74 12.73 7.63 0.15
C LEU A 74 12.38 6.53 1.15
N LEU A 75 13.25 5.52 1.27
CA LEU A 75 13.09 4.41 2.21
C LEU A 75 13.10 4.90 3.66
N THR A 76 14.02 5.81 4.00
CA THR A 76 14.10 6.44 5.32
C THR A 76 12.83 7.25 5.61
N ALA A 77 12.37 8.07 4.66
CA ALA A 77 11.17 8.90 4.80
C ALA A 77 9.89 8.08 5.00
N LYS A 78 9.87 6.85 4.48
CA LYS A 78 8.75 5.92 4.63
C LYS A 78 8.92 4.94 5.79
N ASN A 79 10.03 5.03 6.52
CA ASN A 79 10.41 4.10 7.58
C ASN A 79 10.34 2.63 7.12
N ILE A 80 10.79 2.38 5.88
CA ILE A 80 10.81 1.06 5.24
C ILE A 80 12.27 0.67 5.01
N SER A 81 12.65 -0.52 5.44
CA SER A 81 13.94 -1.12 5.12
C SER A 81 13.91 -1.84 3.77
N ILE A 82 15.05 -1.90 3.10
CA ILE A 82 15.23 -2.72 1.87
C ILE A 82 14.84 -4.18 2.14
N LYS A 83 15.25 -4.70 3.30
CA LYS A 83 14.97 -6.09 3.70
C LYS A 83 13.47 -6.37 3.83
N GLU A 84 12.67 -5.42 4.30
CA GLU A 84 11.21 -5.58 4.36
C GLU A 84 10.59 -5.64 2.97
N ILE A 85 11.07 -4.83 2.02
CA ILE A 85 10.63 -4.90 0.62
C ILE A 85 11.00 -6.25 0.02
N GLU A 86 12.23 -6.73 0.24
CA GLU A 86 12.69 -8.03 -0.24
C GLU A 86 11.86 -9.19 0.34
N ILE A 87 11.62 -9.19 1.66
CA ILE A 87 10.77 -10.19 2.33
C ILE A 87 9.35 -10.13 1.78
N TYR A 88 8.82 -8.91 1.59
CA TYR A 88 7.49 -8.70 1.04
C TYR A 88 7.40 -9.26 -0.38
N LEU A 89 8.36 -8.97 -1.26
CA LEU A 89 8.40 -9.52 -2.62
C LEU A 89 8.57 -11.03 -2.64
N LYS A 90 9.47 -11.58 -1.81
CA LYS A 90 9.73 -13.02 -1.71
C LYS A 90 8.51 -13.82 -1.29
N LYS A 91 7.66 -13.26 -0.42
CA LYS A 91 6.40 -13.88 -0.01
C LYS A 91 5.49 -14.22 -1.21
N TYR A 92 5.55 -13.44 -2.29
CA TYR A 92 4.72 -13.65 -3.48
C TYR A 92 5.41 -14.47 -4.58
N GLU A 93 6.71 -14.71 -4.47
CA GLU A 93 7.42 -15.62 -5.37
C GLU A 93 6.87 -17.05 -5.26
N GLU A 94 6.47 -17.45 -4.05
CA GLU A 94 5.89 -18.76 -3.76
C GLU A 94 4.36 -18.83 -3.96
N THR A 95 3.68 -17.66 -4.06
CA THR A 95 2.21 -17.57 -4.19
C THR A 95 1.80 -16.52 -5.25
N PRO A 96 1.86 -16.87 -6.55
CA PRO A 96 1.62 -15.92 -7.65
C PRO A 96 0.22 -15.31 -7.66
N GLU A 97 -0.78 -16.04 -7.16
CA GLU A 97 -2.18 -15.62 -7.10
C GLU A 97 -2.37 -14.41 -6.16
N ASP A 98 -1.61 -14.37 -5.07
CA ASP A 98 -1.62 -13.27 -4.10
C ASP A 98 -0.90 -12.01 -4.61
N TYR A 99 -0.21 -12.11 -5.76
CA TYR A 99 0.55 -11.02 -6.38
C TYR A 99 -0.32 -10.11 -7.27
N TYR A 100 -1.49 -10.57 -7.70
CA TYR A 100 -2.37 -9.82 -8.59
C TYR A 100 -2.84 -8.47 -8.00
N PRO A 101 -3.30 -8.40 -6.74
CA PRO A 101 -3.69 -7.12 -6.14
C PRO A 101 -2.52 -6.13 -6.06
N PHE A 102 -1.33 -6.62 -5.70
CA PHE A 102 -0.13 -5.79 -5.60
C PHE A 102 0.30 -5.22 -6.95
N THR A 103 0.35 -6.05 -7.99
CA THR A 103 0.74 -5.61 -9.35
C THR A 103 -0.27 -4.64 -9.96
N ALA A 104 -1.57 -4.85 -9.74
CA ALA A 104 -2.61 -3.92 -10.17
C ALA A 104 -2.44 -2.54 -9.51
N GLN A 105 -2.10 -2.52 -8.21
CA GLN A 105 -1.89 -1.30 -7.43
C GLN A 105 -0.59 -0.59 -7.83
N LEU A 106 0.49 -1.34 -8.02
CA LEU A 106 1.76 -0.84 -8.56
C LEU A 106 1.54 -0.18 -9.93
N LYS A 107 0.84 -0.86 -10.85
CA LYS A 107 0.52 -0.32 -12.17
C LYS A 107 -0.25 1.00 -12.06
N LYS A 108 -1.28 1.05 -11.22
CA LYS A 108 -2.07 2.27 -10.97
C LYS A 108 -1.19 3.44 -10.51
N TYR A 109 -0.24 3.18 -9.61
CA TYR A 109 0.67 4.24 -9.14
C TYR A 109 1.66 4.68 -10.19
N VAL A 110 2.25 3.75 -10.95
CA VAL A 110 3.15 4.09 -12.06
C VAL A 110 2.41 4.94 -13.09
N ASP A 111 1.22 4.52 -13.53
CA ASP A 111 0.39 5.27 -14.48
C ASP A 111 0.07 6.68 -13.96
N SER A 112 -0.32 6.79 -12.67
CA SER A 112 -0.63 8.08 -12.05
C SER A 112 0.59 9.00 -11.96
N LEU A 113 1.74 8.47 -11.55
CA LEU A 113 2.97 9.26 -11.42
C LEU A 113 3.47 9.73 -12.79
N TYR A 114 3.30 8.91 -13.83
CA TYR A 114 3.63 9.29 -15.20
C TYR A 114 2.75 10.44 -15.70
N ILE A 115 1.42 10.35 -15.50
CA ILE A 115 0.49 11.43 -15.85
C ILE A 115 0.84 12.73 -15.13
N ILE A 116 1.19 12.65 -13.84
CA ILE A 116 1.61 13.83 -13.07
C ILE A 116 2.89 14.41 -13.66
N ALA A 117 3.89 13.59 -13.96
CA ALA A 117 5.15 14.04 -14.56
C ALA A 117 4.90 14.73 -15.92
N ASP A 118 4.11 14.14 -16.80
CA ASP A 118 3.74 14.73 -18.10
C ASP A 118 3.00 16.06 -17.93
N SER A 119 2.08 16.14 -16.97
CA SER A 119 1.33 17.38 -16.70
C SER A 119 2.23 18.50 -16.17
N VAL A 120 3.21 18.17 -15.33
CA VAL A 120 4.16 19.15 -14.77
C VAL A 120 5.06 19.68 -15.89
N LEU A 121 5.58 18.79 -16.75
CA LEU A 121 6.38 19.19 -17.91
C LEU A 121 5.61 20.08 -18.88
N ALA A 122 4.32 19.77 -19.12
CA ALA A 122 3.46 20.62 -19.95
C ALA A 122 3.26 22.02 -19.35
N ILE A 123 3.09 22.13 -18.03
CA ILE A 123 2.93 23.41 -17.33
C ILE A 123 4.23 24.23 -17.36
N GLU A 124 5.39 23.59 -17.18
CA GLU A 124 6.69 24.26 -17.27
C GLU A 124 6.95 24.80 -18.68
N GLY A 125 6.66 24.01 -19.72
CA GLY A 125 6.76 24.45 -21.11
C GLY A 125 5.86 25.66 -21.42
N ILE A 126 4.64 25.68 -20.92
CA ILE A 126 3.73 26.83 -21.08
C ILE A 126 4.28 28.09 -20.40
N LYS A 127 4.82 27.97 -19.17
CA LYS A 127 5.42 29.11 -18.45
C LYS A 127 6.64 29.66 -19.17
N GLU A 128 7.47 28.80 -19.74
CA GLU A 128 8.66 29.21 -20.48
C GLU A 128 8.28 29.98 -21.76
N VAL A 129 7.30 29.47 -22.52
CA VAL A 129 6.76 30.14 -23.72
C VAL A 129 6.13 31.50 -23.38
N ASP A 130 5.35 31.59 -22.30
CA ASP A 130 4.72 32.84 -21.87
C ASP A 130 5.78 33.88 -21.44
N SER A 131 6.85 33.43 -20.77
CA SER A 131 7.98 34.29 -20.39
C SER A 131 8.76 34.82 -21.59
N LEU A 132 8.92 34.02 -22.65
CA LEU A 132 9.59 34.41 -23.89
C LEU A 132 8.72 35.37 -24.70
N SER A 133 7.42 35.12 -24.81
CA SER A 133 6.47 36.01 -25.48
C SER A 133 6.40 37.39 -24.82
N LYS A 134 6.41 37.43 -23.48
CA LYS A 134 6.43 38.69 -22.72
C LYS A 134 7.72 39.48 -22.90
N LYS A 135 8.87 38.81 -23.04
CA LYS A 135 10.15 39.46 -23.35
C LYS A 135 10.21 40.00 -24.78
N LEU A 136 9.60 39.30 -25.75
CA LEU A 136 9.58 39.72 -27.15
C LEU A 136 8.68 40.94 -27.39
N ASN A 137 7.56 41.07 -26.65
CA ASN A 137 6.63 42.20 -26.73
C ASN A 137 7.09 43.44 -25.93
N LEU A 138 8.25 43.39 -25.27
CA LEU A 138 8.86 44.50 -24.53
C LEU A 138 10.04 45.14 -25.28
N GLN A 139 10.30 44.74 -26.54
CA GLN A 139 11.22 45.39 -27.47
C GLN A 139 10.44 46.17 -28.53
#